data_AF-A0A7X8FBS8-F1
#
_entry.id   AF-A0A7X8FBS8-F1
#
_cell.length_a   1.000
_cell.length_b   1.000
_cell.length_c   1.000
_cell.angle_alpha   90.00
_cell.angle_beta   90.00
_cell.angle_gamma   90.00
#
_symmetry.space_group_name_H-M   'P 1'
#
loop_
_entity.id
_entity.type
_entity.pdbx_description
1 polymer ?
#
loop_
_entity_poly.entity_id
_entity_poly.type
_entity_poly.pdbx_seq_one_letter_code
_entity_poly.pdbx_strand_id
1 'polypeptide(L)'
;GWGPGLGRAGLWGGLGLGIFAGAIVLALNGYWPVVTQYQVPMVYLAAQVHPGIKILYISVLGMGMVTTGVACAHTLTTRLAHSLRFPYFPILCLTTVVAIPLAQMGFGRLVRLIYPLFGYAGLILLIGLTWRTIEALGEYRIQR
;
A
#
# COMPACT_ATOMS: atom_id res chain seq x y z
N GLY A 1 26.69 -4.70 -9.27
CA GLY A 1 26.84 -5.93 -8.48
C GLY A 1 25.77 -5.96 -7.42
N TRP A 2 24.77 -6.82 -7.56
CA TRP A 2 23.73 -7.01 -6.54
C TRP A 2 24.23 -8.07 -5.56
N GLY A 3 24.41 -7.70 -4.28
CA GLY A 3 24.86 -8.66 -3.27
C GLY A 3 23.82 -9.77 -3.02
N PRO A 4 24.23 -10.98 -2.61
CA PRO A 4 23.34 -12.14 -2.39
C PRO A 4 22.25 -11.94 -1.31
N GLY A 5 22.23 -10.79 -0.61
CA GLY A 5 21.25 -10.47 0.43
C GLY A 5 19.94 -9.83 -0.05
N LEU A 6 19.89 -9.18 -1.22
CA LEU A 6 18.71 -8.41 -1.64
C LEU A 6 17.51 -9.29 -2.03
N GLY A 7 17.75 -10.43 -2.69
CA GLY A 7 16.68 -11.37 -3.03
C GLY A 7 16.04 -12.00 -1.79
N ARG A 8 16.84 -12.24 -0.75
CA ARG A 8 16.36 -12.79 0.52
C ARG A 8 15.48 -11.79 1.27
N ALA A 9 15.86 -10.51 1.29
CA ALA A 9 15.06 -9.46 1.93
C ALA A 9 13.68 -9.31 1.28
N GLY A 10 13.61 -9.33 -0.05
CA GLY A 10 12.34 -9.30 -0.78
C GLY A 10 11.45 -10.50 -0.48
N LEU A 11 12.03 -11.71 -0.44
CA LEU A 11 11.29 -12.94 -0.12
C LEU A 11 10.73 -12.91 1.31
N TRP A 12 11.54 -12.58 2.31
CA TRP A 12 11.11 -12.50 3.70
C TRP A 12 10.07 -11.39 3.92
N GLY A 13 10.24 -10.24 3.26
CA GLY A 13 9.26 -9.16 3.31
C GLY A 13 7.91 -9.56 2.71
N GLY A 14 7.91 -10.17 1.53
CA GLY A 14 6.68 -10.64 0.88
C GLY A 14 5.97 -11.74 1.68
N LEU A 15 6.73 -12.71 2.19
CA LEU A 15 6.18 -13.81 2.98
C LEU A 15 5.61 -13.32 4.32
N GLY A 16 6.31 -12.41 5.01
CA GLY A 16 5.82 -11.79 6.24
C GLY A 16 4.53 -10.99 6.03
N LEU A 17 4.46 -10.18 4.98
CA LEU A 17 3.25 -9.44 4.62
C LEU A 17 2.09 -10.37 4.26
N GLY A 18 2.35 -11.47 3.54
CA GLY A 18 1.36 -12.47 3.18
C GLY A 18 0.76 -13.19 4.39
N ILE A 19 1.60 -13.63 5.34
CA ILE A 19 1.14 -14.25 6.59
C ILE A 19 0.29 -13.27 7.39
N PHE A 20 0.72 -12.01 7.52
CA PHE A 20 -0.01 -11.00 8.27
C PHE A 20 -1.36 -10.66 7.63
N ALA A 21 -1.40 -10.52 6.30
CA ALA A 21 -2.66 -10.34 5.56
C ALA A 21 -3.61 -11.53 5.74
N GLY A 22 -3.08 -12.76 5.69
CA GLY A 22 -3.86 -13.98 5.97
C GLY A 22 -4.45 -13.99 7.38
N ALA A 23 -3.67 -13.63 8.39
CA ALA A 23 -4.14 -13.53 9.77
C ALA A 23 -5.28 -12.51 9.94
N ILE A 24 -5.18 -11.35 9.26
CA ILE A 24 -6.25 -10.34 9.24
C ILE A 24 -7.54 -10.91 8.66
N VAL A 25 -7.46 -11.59 7.51
CA VAL A 25 -8.64 -12.18 6.85
C VAL A 25 -9.28 -13.26 7.73
N LEU A 26 -8.47 -14.12 8.36
CA LEU A 26 -8.97 -15.14 9.28
C LEU A 26 -9.66 -14.53 10.51
N ALA A 27 -9.08 -13.47 11.10
CA ALA A 27 -9.67 -12.77 12.23
C ALA A 27 -11.01 -12.10 11.86
N LEU A 28 -11.11 -11.52 10.67
CA LEU A 28 -12.33 -10.91 10.16
C LEU A 28 -13.42 -11.94 9.86
N ASN A 29 -13.05 -13.12 9.36
CA ASN A 29 -13.98 -14.20 9.04
C ASN A 29 -14.86 -14.58 10.26
N GLY A 30 -14.28 -14.61 11.46
CA GLY A 30 -15.00 -14.94 12.70
C GLY A 30 -16.11 -13.96 13.12
N TYR A 31 -16.19 -12.78 12.51
CA TYR A 31 -17.17 -11.73 12.86
C TYR A 31 -18.07 -11.35 11.67
N TRP A 32 -18.13 -12.18 10.63
CA TRP A 32 -19.11 -12.04 9.56
C TRP A 32 -20.54 -12.25 10.05
N PRO A 33 -21.54 -11.52 9.51
CA PRO A 33 -21.47 -10.50 8.46
C PRO A 33 -21.29 -9.06 8.99
N VAL A 34 -21.32 -8.85 10.30
CA VAL A 34 -21.40 -7.52 10.95
C VAL A 34 -20.21 -6.62 10.57
N VAL A 35 -19.01 -7.20 10.39
CA VAL A 35 -17.79 -6.45 10.00
C VAL A 35 -17.88 -5.74 8.66
N THR A 36 -18.76 -6.18 7.75
CA THR A 36 -18.90 -5.61 6.40
C THR A 36 -19.51 -4.21 6.38
N GLN A 37 -20.20 -3.84 7.46
CA GLN A 37 -20.87 -2.54 7.60
C GLN A 37 -19.87 -1.43 8.00
N TYR A 38 -18.66 -1.80 8.42
CA TYR A 38 -17.65 -0.86 8.89
C TYR A 38 -16.65 -0.50 7.80
N GLN A 39 -16.33 0.79 7.67
CA GLN A 39 -15.32 1.26 6.72
C GLN A 39 -13.91 0.76 7.05
N VAL A 40 -13.62 0.57 8.34
CA VAL A 40 -12.34 0.02 8.83
C VAL A 40 -12.64 -1.17 9.75
N PRO A 41 -12.87 -2.36 9.18
CA PRO A 41 -13.30 -3.54 9.95
C PRO A 41 -12.38 -3.92 11.11
N MET A 42 -11.07 -3.69 10.95
CA MET A 42 -10.09 -3.99 12.01
C MET A 42 -10.22 -3.06 13.24
N VAL A 43 -10.69 -1.82 13.06
CA VAL A 43 -10.97 -0.92 14.20
C VAL A 43 -12.16 -1.44 15.00
N TYR A 44 -13.16 -2.01 14.34
CA TYR A 44 -14.28 -2.67 15.01
C TYR A 44 -13.80 -3.88 15.81
N LEU A 45 -12.97 -4.75 15.22
CA LEU A 45 -12.36 -5.87 15.93
C LEU A 45 -11.57 -5.41 17.17
N ALA A 46 -10.78 -4.35 17.06
CA ALA A 46 -10.05 -3.79 18.20
C ALA A 46 -10.97 -3.33 19.34
N ALA A 47 -12.16 -2.80 19.00
CA ALA A 47 -13.18 -2.42 19.97
C ALA A 47 -13.77 -3.62 20.73
N GLN A 48 -13.85 -4.78 20.09
CA GLN A 48 -14.36 -6.01 20.71
C GLN A 48 -13.38 -6.62 21.72
N VAL A 49 -12.08 -6.34 21.60
CA VAL A 49 -11.07 -6.85 22.54
C VAL A 49 -11.05 -6.02 23.82
N HIS A 50 -10.80 -4.71 23.71
CA HIS A 50 -10.82 -3.79 24.85
C HIS A 50 -10.90 -2.33 24.38
N PRO A 51 -11.65 -1.45 25.06
CA PRO A 51 -11.75 -0.03 24.68
C PRO A 51 -10.40 0.70 24.58
N GLY A 52 -9.45 0.38 25.46
CA GLY A 52 -8.10 0.95 25.41
C GLY A 52 -7.31 0.56 24.17
N ILE A 53 -7.47 -0.67 23.67
CA ILE A 53 -6.79 -1.15 22.46
C ILE A 53 -7.35 -0.44 21.23
N LYS A 54 -8.67 -0.21 21.19
CA LYS A 54 -9.30 0.61 20.14
C LYS A 54 -8.69 2.00 20.04
N ILE A 55 -8.53 2.69 21.18
CA ILE A 55 -7.95 4.04 21.21
C ILE A 55 -6.52 4.02 20.71
N LEU A 56 -5.70 3.07 21.19
CA LEU A 56 -4.33 2.90 20.73
C LEU A 56 -4.28 2.64 19.22
N TYR A 57 -5.13 1.73 18.72
CA TYR A 57 -5.18 1.36 17.31
C TYR A 57 -5.53 2.55 16.42
N ILE A 58 -6.58 3.31 16.75
CA ILE A 58 -6.98 4.49 15.98
C ILE A 58 -5.89 5.56 16.01
N SER A 59 -5.22 5.75 17.14
CA SER A 59 -4.13 6.72 17.29
C SER A 59 -2.94 6.37 16.38
N VAL A 60 -2.48 5.11 16.44
CA VAL A 60 -1.37 4.62 15.61
C VAL A 60 -1.74 4.63 14.13
N LEU A 61 -2.95 4.19 13.79
CA LEU A 61 -3.46 4.21 12.42
C LEU A 61 -3.49 5.64 11.87
N GLY A 62 -4.02 6.60 12.63
CA GLY A 62 -4.07 8.00 12.24
C GLY A 62 -2.69 8.60 12.02
N MET A 63 -1.75 8.35 12.93
CA MET A 63 -0.37 8.83 12.81
C MET A 63 0.33 8.23 11.57
N GLY A 64 0.12 6.94 11.32
CA GLY A 64 0.64 6.25 10.14
C GLY A 64 0.05 6.81 8.83
N MET A 65 -1.26 7.08 8.81
CA MET A 65 -1.93 7.68 7.65
C MET A 65 -1.39 9.09 7.35
N VAL A 66 -1.21 9.93 8.37
CA VAL A 66 -0.64 11.29 8.20
C VAL A 66 0.79 11.21 7.68
N THR A 67 1.64 10.37 8.29
CA THR A 67 3.05 10.24 7.89
C THR A 67 3.18 9.74 6.45
N THR A 68 2.36 8.75 6.07
CA THR A 68 2.32 8.24 4.68
C THR A 68 1.81 9.29 3.72
N GLY A 69 0.77 10.05 4.10
CA GLY A 69 0.24 11.16 3.31
C GLY A 69 1.29 12.23 3.03
N VAL A 70 2.04 12.65 4.06
CA VAL A 70 3.13 13.62 3.93
C VAL A 70 4.25 13.09 3.03
N ALA A 71 4.67 11.83 3.22
CA ALA A 71 5.70 11.21 2.40
C ALA A 71 5.30 11.12 0.91
N CYS A 72 4.04 10.75 0.64
CA CYS A 72 3.48 10.72 -0.71
C CYS A 72 3.39 12.11 -1.34
N ALA A 73 2.88 13.11 -0.60
CA ALA A 73 2.79 14.49 -1.07
C ALA A 73 4.17 15.04 -1.44
N HIS A 74 5.17 14.81 -0.58
CA HIS A 74 6.54 15.22 -0.84
C HIS A 74 7.13 14.51 -2.07
N THR A 75 6.97 13.18 -2.18
CA THR A 75 7.49 12.39 -3.30
C THR A 75 6.83 12.77 -4.62
N LEU A 76 5.52 13.00 -4.62
CA LEU A 76 4.80 13.43 -5.82
C LEU A 76 5.23 14.84 -6.23
N THR A 77 5.28 15.77 -5.27
CA THR A 77 5.66 17.17 -5.54
C THR A 77 7.06 17.27 -6.10
N THR A 78 8.04 16.58 -5.50
CA THR A 78 9.43 16.58 -5.99
C THR A 78 9.54 16.03 -7.40
N ARG A 79 8.86 14.92 -7.71
CA ARG A 79 8.82 14.33 -9.06
C ARG A 79 8.17 15.27 -10.08
N LEU A 80 7.04 15.88 -9.73
CA LEU A 80 6.32 16.80 -10.63
C LEU A 80 7.11 18.09 -10.84
N ALA A 81 7.68 18.67 -9.79
CA ALA A 81 8.52 19.86 -9.86
C ALA A 81 9.73 19.66 -10.77
N HIS A 82 10.38 18.51 -10.66
CA HIS A 82 11.49 18.17 -11.54
C HIS A 82 11.04 17.94 -12.99
N SER A 83 9.96 17.19 -13.21
CA SER A 83 9.46 16.86 -14.55
C SER A 83 8.93 18.09 -15.30
N LEU A 84 8.19 18.96 -14.61
CA LEU A 84 7.60 20.19 -15.16
C LEU A 84 8.54 21.39 -15.12
N ARG A 85 9.72 21.26 -14.49
CA ARG A 85 10.66 22.36 -14.21
C ARG A 85 9.98 23.55 -13.51
N PHE A 86 9.06 23.27 -12.59
CA PHE A 86 8.29 24.26 -11.85
C PHE A 86 8.76 24.33 -10.38
N PRO A 87 8.61 25.47 -9.68
CA PRO A 87 8.92 25.59 -8.26
C PRO A 87 8.09 24.63 -7.39
N TYR A 88 8.72 24.14 -6.31
CA TYR A 88 8.16 23.13 -5.40
C TYR A 88 6.87 23.58 -4.70
N PHE A 89 6.87 24.77 -4.12
CA PHE A 89 5.78 25.27 -3.27
C PHE A 89 4.39 25.31 -3.97
N PRO A 90 4.24 25.87 -5.19
CA PRO A 90 2.95 25.87 -5.86
C PRO A 90 2.46 24.47 -6.24
N ILE A 91 3.37 23.55 -6.61
CA ILE A 91 3.00 22.16 -6.88
C ILE A 91 2.55 21.47 -5.59
N LEU A 92 3.23 21.70 -4.47
CA LEU A 92 2.81 21.16 -3.17
C LEU A 92 1.40 21.64 -2.84
N CYS A 93 1.16 22.95 -2.94
CA CYS A 93 -0.15 23.54 -2.70
C CYS A 93 -1.22 22.91 -3.61
N LEU A 94 -0.95 22.82 -4.91
CA LEU A 94 -1.86 22.19 -5.87
C LEU A 94 -2.17 20.73 -5.51
N THR A 95 -1.14 19.91 -5.23
CA THR A 95 -1.33 18.49 -4.89
C THR A 95 -2.13 18.31 -3.60
N THR A 96 -1.89 19.14 -2.58
CA THR A 96 -2.68 19.12 -1.34
C THR A 96 -4.11 19.59 -1.56
N VAL A 97 -4.33 20.67 -2.31
CA VAL A 97 -5.67 21.19 -2.62
C VAL A 97 -6.49 20.17 -3.38
N VAL A 98 -5.88 19.46 -4.35
CA VAL A 98 -6.53 18.37 -5.08
C VAL A 98 -6.81 17.17 -4.19
N ALA A 99 -5.96 16.87 -3.20
CA ALA A 99 -6.16 15.74 -2.29
C ALA A 99 -7.39 15.92 -1.37
N ILE A 100 -7.78 17.14 -1.02
CA ILE A 100 -8.92 17.44 -0.13
C ILE A 100 -10.25 16.86 -0.66
N PRO A 101 -10.72 17.19 -1.88
CA PRO A 101 -11.98 16.65 -2.40
C PRO A 101 -11.93 15.12 -2.57
N LEU A 102 -10.75 14.56 -2.89
CA LEU A 102 -10.57 13.10 -2.96
C LEU A 102 -10.74 12.44 -1.58
N ALA A 103 -10.22 13.05 -0.53
CA ALA A 103 -10.36 12.55 0.84
C ALA A 103 -11.83 12.57 1.33
N GLN A 104 -12.66 13.47 0.81
CA GLN A 104 -14.08 13.57 1.16
C GLN A 104 -14.97 12.48 0.54
N MET A 105 -14.48 11.72 -0.44
CA MET A 105 -15.25 10.63 -1.08
C MET A 105 -15.59 9.46 -0.15
N GLY A 106 -15.02 9.44 1.05
CA GLY A 106 -15.20 8.40 2.07
C GLY A 106 -14.17 7.28 1.92
N PHE A 107 -13.59 6.85 3.05
CA PHE A 107 -12.48 5.89 3.09
C PHE A 107 -12.80 4.58 2.36
N GLY A 108 -13.97 4.00 2.65
CA GLY A 108 -14.38 2.72 2.04
C GLY A 108 -14.51 2.77 0.52
N ARG A 109 -15.02 3.88 -0.03
CA ARG A 109 -15.15 4.06 -1.49
C ARG A 109 -13.78 4.24 -2.14
N LEU A 110 -12.91 5.03 -1.52
CA LEU A 110 -11.55 5.27 -2.00
C LEU A 110 -10.74 3.98 -2.02
N VAL A 111 -10.74 3.20 -0.92
CA VAL A 111 -10.04 1.92 -0.85
C VAL A 111 -10.59 0.92 -1.88
N ARG A 112 -11.91 0.82 -2.03
CA ARG A 112 -12.54 -0.09 -3.02
C ARG A 112 -12.17 0.24 -4.46
N LEU A 113 -11.88 1.50 -4.77
CA LEU A 113 -11.41 1.92 -6.10
C LEU A 113 -9.90 1.74 -6.26
N ILE A 114 -9.14 2.26 -5.30
CA ILE A 114 -7.69 2.39 -5.39
C ILE A 114 -6.98 1.04 -5.20
N TYR A 115 -7.38 0.21 -4.22
CA TYR A 115 -6.66 -1.02 -3.93
C TYR A 115 -6.71 -2.03 -5.09
N PRO A 116 -7.85 -2.26 -5.77
CA PRO A 116 -7.86 -3.09 -6.97
C PRO A 116 -6.99 -2.53 -8.09
N LEU A 117 -7.00 -1.21 -8.32
CA LEU A 117 -6.19 -0.58 -9.36
C LEU A 117 -4.69 -0.81 -9.13
N PHE A 118 -4.21 -0.57 -7.91
CA PHE A 118 -2.82 -0.83 -7.54
C PHE A 118 -2.49 -2.33 -7.55
N GLY A 119 -3.45 -3.19 -7.18
CA GLY A 119 -3.32 -4.64 -7.29
C GLY A 119 -3.11 -5.10 -8.72
N TYR A 120 -3.91 -4.61 -9.67
CA TYR A 120 -3.77 -4.93 -11.10
C TYR A 120 -2.45 -4.39 -11.67
N ALA A 121 -2.06 -3.16 -11.33
CA ALA A 121 -0.77 -2.61 -11.74
C ALA A 121 0.41 -3.45 -11.20
N GLY A 122 0.32 -3.89 -9.95
CA GLY A 122 1.30 -4.79 -9.34
C GLY A 122 1.35 -6.17 -10.00
N LEU A 123 0.20 -6.75 -10.35
CA LEU A 123 0.12 -8.01 -11.09
C LEU A 123 0.75 -7.91 -12.48
N ILE A 124 0.46 -6.84 -13.23
CA ILE A 124 1.08 -6.60 -14.54
C ILE A 124 2.60 -6.51 -14.41
N LEU A 125 3.09 -5.78 -13.39
CA LEU A 125 4.51 -5.63 -13.13
C LEU A 125 5.16 -6.98 -12.75
N LEU A 126 4.52 -7.78 -11.90
CA LEU A 126 5.01 -9.10 -11.51
C LEU A 126 5.08 -10.06 -12.70
N ILE A 127 4.04 -10.08 -13.54
CA ILE A 127 4.00 -10.89 -14.75
C ILE A 127 5.14 -10.48 -15.71
N GLY A 128 5.30 -9.18 -15.97
CA GLY A 128 6.36 -8.67 -16.83
C GLY A 128 7.78 -9.00 -16.32
N LEU A 129 8.01 -8.87 -15.01
CA LEU A 129 9.29 -9.26 -14.40
C LEU A 129 9.53 -10.77 -14.49
N THR A 130 8.49 -11.58 -14.29
CA THR A 130 8.60 -13.04 -14.33
C THR A 130 8.91 -13.52 -15.74
N TRP A 131 8.23 -12.99 -16.76
CA TRP A 131 8.51 -13.31 -18.17
C TRP A 131 9.93 -12.96 -18.56
N ARG A 132 10.37 -11.73 -18.26
CA ARG A 132 11.75 -11.30 -18.57
C ARG A 132 12.79 -12.19 -17.87
N THR A 133 12.49 -12.65 -16.66
CA THR A 133 13.40 -13.55 -15.92
C THR A 133 13.47 -14.93 -16.58
N ILE A 134 12.34 -15.47 -17.05
CA ILE A 134 12.29 -16.75 -17.76
C ILE A 134 13.08 -16.68 -19.08
N GLU A 135 12.91 -15.61 -19.86
CA GLU A 135 13.65 -15.37 -21.10
C GLU A 135 15.16 -15.31 -20.85
N ALA A 136 15.59 -14.52 -19.85
CA ALA A 136 17.00 -14.39 -19.48
C ALA A 136 17.64 -15.72 -19.03
N LEU A 137 16.88 -16.61 -18.38
CA LEU A 137 17.34 -17.94 -17.99
C LEU A 137 17.45 -18.91 -19.18
N GLY A 138 16.63 -18.71 -20.22
CA GLY A 138 16.71 -19.45 -21.48
C GLY A 138 17.99 -19.14 -22.26
N GLU A 139 18.33 -17.86 -22.41
CA GLU A 139 19.54 -17.41 -23.11
C GLU A 139 20.83 -17.88 -22.40
N TYR A 140 20.85 -17.83 -21.06
CA TYR A 140 22.00 -18.31 -20.27
C TYR A 140 22.24 -19.83 -20.40
N ARG A 141 21.18 -20.62 -20.67
CA ARG A 141 21.28 -22.07 -20.87
C ARG A 141 21.82 -22.45 -22.26
N ILE A 142 21.69 -21.58 -23.27
CA ILE A 142 22.12 -21.86 -24.66
C ILE A 142 23.60 -21.50 -24.89
N GLN A 143 24.17 -20.59 -24.11
CA GLN A 143 25.58 -20.18 -24.22
C GLN A 143 26.59 -21.06 -23.44
N ARG A 144 26.12 -22.11 -22.75
CA ARG A 144 26.94 -23.04 -21.96
C ARG A 144 26.88 -24.44 -22.54
#